data_AF-A0A523QGI7-F1
#
_entry.id   AF-A0A523QGI7-F1
#
_cell.length_a   1.000
_cell.length_b   1.000
_cell.length_c   1.000
_cell.angle_alpha   90.00
_cell.angle_beta   90.00
_cell.angle_gamma   90.00
#
_symmetry.space_group_name_H-M   'P 1'
#
loop_
_entity.id
_entity.type
_entity.pdbx_description
1 polymer ?
#
loop_
_entity_poly.entity_id
_entity_poly.type
_entity_poly.pdbx_seq_one_letter_code
_entity_poly.pdbx_strand_id
1 'polypeptide(L)'
;MKWVAAVLIFLFCLVGVEIYRGTELVKASYTLQKLEGTRKDLEKQNGYLKQKLSSSLSLGSLESRARGKLRLGSPQETRFIREDLPRVESKSIPPWLRAWKQIKELFDNLRKFVSLTLF
;
A
#
# COMPACT_ATOMS: atom_id res chain seq x y z
N MET A 1 31.80 65.04 -16.66
CA MET A 1 32.35 64.22 -15.55
C MET A 1 31.34 63.94 -14.43
N LYS A 2 30.68 64.94 -13.81
CA LYS A 2 29.73 64.73 -12.67
C LYS A 2 28.59 63.74 -12.94
N TRP A 3 28.03 63.72 -14.15
CA TRP A 3 26.94 62.81 -14.54
C TRP A 3 27.36 61.34 -14.70
N VAL A 4 28.63 61.09 -15.05
CA VAL A 4 29.15 59.73 -15.26
C VAL A 4 29.22 58.97 -13.93
N ALA A 5 29.61 59.67 -12.86
CA ALA A 5 29.62 59.08 -11.52
C ALA A 5 28.20 58.67 -11.06
N ALA A 6 27.19 59.50 -11.34
CA ALA A 6 25.80 59.19 -11.00
C ALA A 6 25.29 57.96 -11.76
N VAL A 7 25.60 57.85 -13.06
CA VAL A 7 25.23 56.68 -13.88
C VAL A 7 25.92 55.40 -13.39
N LEU A 8 27.19 55.49 -12.99
CA LEU A 8 27.93 54.36 -12.42
C LEU A 8 27.32 53.88 -11.09
N ILE A 9 26.97 54.81 -10.19
CA ILE A 9 26.32 54.48 -8.92
C ILE A 9 24.96 53.82 -9.16
N PHE A 10 24.19 54.35 -10.10
CA PHE A 10 22.88 53.79 -10.45
C PHE A 10 22.98 52.37 -11.01
N LEU A 11 23.94 52.12 -11.91
CA LEU A 11 24.23 50.77 -12.41
C LEU A 11 24.63 49.81 -11.28
N PHE A 12 25.46 50.27 -10.35
CA PHE A 12 25.88 49.46 -9.21
C PHE A 12 24.71 49.09 -8.29
N CYS A 13 23.77 50.02 -8.07
CA CYS A 13 22.55 49.75 -7.31
C CYS A 13 21.64 48.72 -8.00
N LEU A 14 21.48 48.79 -9.33
CA LEU A 14 20.69 47.81 -10.07
C LEU A 14 21.29 46.41 -9.98
N VAL A 15 22.60 46.27 -10.20
CA VAL A 15 23.31 45.00 -10.07
C VAL A 15 23.21 44.45 -8.64
N GLY A 16 23.33 45.33 -7.63
CA GLY A 16 23.19 44.94 -6.22
C GLY A 16 21.81 44.36 -5.89
N VAL A 17 20.74 44.96 -6.41
CA VAL A 17 19.35 44.46 -6.21
C VAL A 17 19.16 43.10 -6.87
N GLU A 18 19.72 42.91 -8.06
CA GLU A 18 19.59 41.66 -8.80
C GLU A 18 20.33 40.50 -8.13
N ILE A 19 21.55 40.76 -7.64
CA ILE A 19 22.30 39.81 -6.82
C ILE A 19 21.55 39.48 -5.53
N TYR A 20 21.02 40.50 -4.84
CA TYR A 20 20.27 40.29 -3.60
C TYR A 20 19.07 39.36 -3.82
N ARG A 21 18.25 39.63 -4.85
CA ARG A 21 17.11 38.77 -5.24
C ARG A 21 17.55 37.35 -5.58
N GLY A 22 18.66 37.19 -6.30
CA GLY A 22 19.23 35.88 -6.61
C GLY A 22 19.59 35.10 -5.34
N THR A 23 20.26 35.74 -4.37
CA THR A 23 20.63 35.07 -3.11
C THR A 23 19.42 34.68 -2.26
N GLU A 24 18.36 35.48 -2.28
CA GLU A 24 17.12 35.20 -1.56
C GLU A 24 16.39 33.99 -2.17
N LEU A 25 16.33 33.92 -3.51
CA LEU A 25 15.78 32.78 -4.23
C LEU A 25 16.53 31.48 -3.93
N VAL A 26 17.87 31.54 -3.88
CA VAL A 26 18.73 30.39 -3.54
C VAL A 26 18.46 29.91 -2.11
N LYS A 27 18.37 30.83 -1.15
CA LYS A 27 18.04 30.49 0.25
C LYS A 27 16.66 29.85 0.38
N ALA A 28 15.66 30.39 -0.30
CA ALA A 28 14.32 29.83 -0.32
C ALA A 28 14.30 28.43 -0.94
N SER A 29 15.00 28.25 -2.06
CA SER A 29 15.12 26.95 -2.75
C SER A 29 15.80 25.90 -1.87
N TYR A 30 16.89 26.25 -1.18
CA TYR A 30 17.56 25.36 -0.24
C TYR A 30 16.66 24.95 0.92
N THR A 31 15.89 25.92 1.44
CA THR A 31 14.94 25.68 2.53
C THR A 31 13.83 24.73 2.07
N LEU A 32 13.26 24.94 0.88
CA LEU A 32 12.26 24.05 0.29
C LEU A 32 12.81 22.64 0.08
N GLN A 33 14.01 22.50 -0.46
CA GLN A 33 14.65 21.21 -0.67
C GLN A 33 14.87 20.46 0.65
N LYS A 34 15.28 21.17 1.71
CA LYS A 34 15.42 20.60 3.05
C LYS A 34 14.08 20.16 3.63
N LEU A 35 13.02 20.97 3.46
CA LEU A 35 11.67 20.58 3.88
C LEU A 35 11.18 19.35 3.12
N GLU A 36 11.41 19.27 1.82
CA GLU A 36 10.99 18.13 1.00
C GLU A 36 11.70 16.84 1.42
N GLY A 37 13.01 16.92 1.70
CA GLY A 37 13.78 15.80 2.25
C GLY A 37 13.23 15.33 3.61
N THR A 38 12.93 16.28 4.50
CA THR A 38 12.36 15.99 5.82
C THR A 38 10.97 15.34 5.70
N ARG A 39 10.14 15.82 4.78
CA ARG A 39 8.82 15.25 4.49
C ARG A 39 8.93 13.79 4.02
N LYS A 40 9.83 13.51 3.08
CA LYS A 40 10.04 12.15 2.55
C LYS A 40 10.52 11.19 3.64
N ASP A 41 11.41 11.64 4.51
CA ASP A 41 11.89 10.80 5.62
C ASP A 41 10.77 10.50 6.63
N LEU A 42 9.99 11.52 7.01
CA LEU A 42 8.82 11.33 7.87
C LEU A 42 7.78 10.39 7.27
N GLU A 43 7.53 10.48 5.96
CA GLU A 43 6.62 9.57 5.26
C GLU A 43 7.11 8.12 5.31
N LYS A 44 8.41 7.90 5.09
CA LYS A 44 9.04 6.59 5.19
C LYS A 44 8.98 6.03 6.62
N GLN A 45 9.28 6.85 7.62
CA GLN A 45 9.19 6.47 9.03
C GLN A 45 7.75 6.11 9.41
N ASN A 46 6.78 6.91 8.99
CA ASN A 46 5.37 6.64 9.24
C ASN A 46 4.90 5.32 8.58
N GLY A 47 5.33 5.07 7.34
CA GLY A 47 5.09 3.80 6.66
C GLY A 47 5.66 2.60 7.43
N TYR A 48 6.90 2.71 7.88
CA TYR A 48 7.55 1.68 8.71
C TYR A 48 6.84 1.46 10.05
N LEU A 49 6.48 2.54 10.74
CA LEU A 49 5.71 2.50 11.98
C LEU A 49 4.35 1.84 11.78
N LYS A 50 3.64 2.18 10.71
CA LYS A 50 2.35 1.58 10.35
C LYS A 50 2.48 0.08 10.09
N GLN A 51 3.53 -0.34 9.39
CA GLN A 51 3.83 -1.75 9.15
C GLN A 51 4.17 -2.49 10.45
N LYS A 52 4.97 -1.88 11.33
CA LYS A 52 5.32 -2.46 12.62
C LYS A 52 4.10 -2.57 13.55
N LEU A 53 3.20 -1.59 13.51
CA LEU A 53 1.93 -1.64 14.23
C LEU A 53 1.03 -2.73 13.67
N SER A 54 0.87 -2.82 12.35
CA SER A 54 0.03 -3.87 11.75
C SER A 54 0.56 -5.27 12.03
N SER A 55 1.89 -5.47 12.04
CA SER A 55 2.49 -6.76 12.42
C SER A 55 2.28 -7.06 13.91
N SER A 56 2.41 -6.06 14.79
CA SER A 56 2.24 -6.21 16.24
C SER A 56 0.77 -6.34 16.67
N LEU A 57 -0.15 -5.80 15.87
CA LEU A 57 -1.60 -5.92 16.07
C LEU A 57 -2.20 -7.06 15.24
N SER A 58 -1.38 -7.80 14.50
CA SER A 58 -1.86 -8.98 13.78
C SER A 58 -2.46 -9.98 14.77
N LEU A 59 -3.53 -10.66 14.35
CA LEU A 59 -4.22 -11.64 15.19
C LEU A 59 -3.27 -12.68 15.78
N GLY A 60 -2.26 -13.13 15.02
CA GLY A 60 -1.26 -14.08 15.51
C GLY A 60 -0.34 -13.50 16.58
N SER A 61 0.04 -12.23 16.46
CA SER A 61 0.82 -11.52 17.49
C SER A 61 -0.01 -11.31 18.77
N LEU A 62 -1.27 -10.93 18.62
CA LEU A 62 -2.19 -10.74 19.74
C LEU A 62 -2.47 -12.07 20.46
N GLU A 63 -2.70 -13.14 19.70
CA GLU A 63 -2.91 -14.50 20.22
C GLU A 63 -1.67 -14.97 20.97
N SER A 64 -0.48 -14.84 20.37
CA SER A 64 0.79 -15.21 21.01
C SER A 64 1.01 -14.44 22.32
N ARG A 65 0.74 -13.13 22.34
CA ARG A 65 0.85 -12.31 23.55
C ARG A 65 -0.17 -12.68 24.62
N ALA A 66 -1.42 -12.94 24.24
CA ALA A 66 -2.47 -13.37 25.16
C ALA A 66 -2.15 -14.75 25.76
N ARG A 67 -1.69 -15.70 24.94
CA ARG A 67 -1.24 -17.03 25.39
C ARG A 67 -0.03 -16.96 26.31
N GLY A 68 0.96 -16.12 26.02
CA GLY A 68 2.11 -15.91 26.91
C GLY A 68 1.70 -15.40 28.29
N LYS A 69 0.73 -14.47 28.37
CA LYS A 69 0.15 -14.02 29.65
C LYS A 69 -0.58 -15.13 30.40
N LEU A 70 -1.25 -16.02 29.66
CA LEU A 70 -1.99 -17.15 30.21
C LEU A 70 -1.15 -18.42 30.38
N ARG A 71 0.17 -18.36 30.11
CA ARG A 71 1.10 -19.51 30.11
C ARG A 71 0.62 -20.71 29.27
N LEU A 72 -0.04 -20.42 28.15
CA LEU A 72 -0.52 -21.43 27.21
C LEU A 72 0.56 -21.79 26.17
N GLY A 73 0.63 -23.07 25.78
CA GLY A 73 1.55 -23.59 24.77
C GLY A 73 1.39 -22.96 23.38
N SER A 74 2.33 -23.26 22.49
CA SER A 74 2.43 -22.57 21.20
C SER A 74 1.18 -22.81 20.33
N PRO A 75 0.78 -21.84 19.47
CA PRO A 75 -0.44 -21.98 18.67
C PRO A 75 -0.38 -23.18 17.71
N GLN A 76 0.81 -23.57 17.24
CA GLN A 76 1.01 -24.78 16.46
C GLN A 76 0.71 -26.04 17.27
N GLU A 77 1.21 -26.17 18.50
CA GLU A 77 0.91 -27.32 19.39
C GLU A 77 -0.59 -27.54 19.55
N THR A 78 -1.40 -26.48 19.69
CA THR A 78 -2.86 -26.63 19.83
C THR A 78 -3.63 -26.85 18.53
N ARG A 79 -3.05 -26.53 17.36
CA ARG A 79 -3.70 -26.85 16.06
C ARG A 79 -3.60 -28.34 15.75
N PHE A 80 -2.51 -28.98 16.13
CA PHE A 80 -2.32 -30.43 15.99
C PHE A 80 -3.19 -31.25 16.95
N ILE A 81 -3.50 -30.74 18.15
CA ILE A 81 -4.43 -31.42 19.08
C ILE A 81 -5.84 -31.56 18.49
N ARG A 82 -6.19 -30.78 17.46
CA ARG A 82 -7.46 -30.91 16.74
C ARG A 82 -7.47 -31.99 15.66
N GLU A 83 -6.31 -32.55 15.30
CA GLU A 83 -6.20 -33.63 14.30
C GLU A 83 -6.48 -35.02 14.88
N ASP A 84 -6.48 -35.16 16.22
CA ASP A 84 -6.92 -36.38 16.92
C ASP A 84 -8.45 -36.48 17.09
N LEU A 85 -9.20 -35.46 16.64
CA LEU A 85 -10.64 -35.59 16.45
C LEU A 85 -10.88 -36.23 15.08
N PRO A 86 -11.68 -37.31 14.98
CA PRO A 86 -11.87 -38.04 13.75
C PRO A 86 -12.29 -37.06 12.65
N ARG A 87 -11.41 -36.95 11.65
CA ARG A 87 -11.58 -36.22 10.40
C ARG A 87 -12.96 -36.56 9.84
N VAL A 88 -13.95 -35.71 10.09
CA VAL A 88 -15.20 -35.72 9.35
C VAL A 88 -14.83 -35.39 7.92
N GLU A 89 -14.80 -36.44 7.12
CA GLU A 89 -14.65 -36.45 5.68
C GLU A 89 -15.26 -35.19 5.09
N SER A 90 -14.40 -34.36 4.51
CA SER A 90 -14.80 -33.25 3.66
C SER A 90 -15.71 -33.84 2.59
N LYS A 91 -17.02 -33.63 2.74
CA LYS A 91 -18.05 -33.95 1.76
C LYS A 91 -17.58 -33.52 0.38
N SER A 92 -17.12 -34.51 -0.37
CA SER A 92 -17.00 -34.43 -1.81
C SER A 92 -18.35 -33.95 -2.35
N ILE A 93 -18.29 -32.98 -3.27
CA ILE A 93 -19.47 -32.44 -3.95
C ILE A 93 -20.33 -33.62 -4.41
N PRO A 94 -21.60 -33.70 -3.99
CA PRO A 94 -22.45 -34.85 -4.30
C PRO A 94 -22.45 -35.16 -5.79
N PRO A 95 -22.35 -36.43 -6.20
CA PRO A 95 -22.27 -36.81 -7.62
C PRO A 95 -23.43 -36.25 -8.46
N TRP A 96 -24.61 -36.06 -7.85
CA TRP A 96 -25.77 -35.44 -8.51
C TRP A 96 -25.53 -33.99 -8.92
N LEU A 97 -24.81 -33.19 -8.13
CA LEU A 97 -24.49 -31.78 -8.46
C LEU A 97 -23.59 -31.68 -9.69
N ARG A 98 -22.69 -32.66 -9.86
CA ARG A 98 -21.80 -32.73 -11.04
C ARG A 98 -22.59 -33.11 -12.30
N ALA A 99 -23.53 -34.05 -12.18
CA ALA A 99 -24.44 -34.43 -13.27
C ALA A 99 -25.36 -33.28 -13.71
N TRP A 100 -25.92 -32.53 -12.77
CA TRP A 100 -26.76 -31.36 -13.07
C TRP A 100 -26.00 -30.27 -13.83
N LYS A 101 -24.71 -30.07 -13.53
CA LYS A 101 -23.89 -29.09 -14.25
C LYS A 101 -23.68 -29.48 -15.71
N GLN A 102 -23.43 -30.77 -15.97
CA GLN A 102 -23.29 -31.28 -17.34
C GLN A 102 -24.61 -31.21 -18.12
N ILE A 103 -25.75 -31.53 -17.49
CA ILE A 103 -27.07 -31.43 -18.13
C ILE A 103 -27.38 -29.96 -18.49
N LYS A 104 -27.02 -29.02 -17.63
CA LYS A 104 -27.24 -27.59 -17.87
C LYS A 104 -26.42 -27.08 -19.06
N GLU A 105 -25.14 -27.47 -19.16
CA GLU A 105 -24.28 -27.14 -20.30
C GLU A 105 -24.80 -27.73 -21.62
N LEU A 106 -25.35 -28.96 -21.59
CA LEU A 106 -25.97 -29.57 -22.77
C LEU A 106 -27.22 -28.79 -23.21
N PHE A 107 -28.06 -28.34 -22.27
CA PHE A 107 -29.25 -27.53 -22.58
C PHE A 107 -28.89 -26.16 -23.18
N ASP A 108 -27.87 -25.49 -22.64
CA ASP A 108 -27.43 -24.18 -23.13
C ASP A 108 -26.85 -24.28 -24.57
N ASN A 109 -26.13 -25.36 -24.87
CA ASN A 109 -25.64 -25.62 -26.23
C ASN A 109 -26.76 -25.99 -27.21
N LEU A 110 -27.74 -26.79 -26.77
CA LEU A 110 -28.90 -27.13 -27.60
C LEU A 110 -29.73 -25.88 -27.95
N ARG A 111 -29.94 -25.00 -26.98
CA ARG A 111 -30.65 -23.72 -27.17
C ARG A 111 -29.94 -22.83 -28.19
N LYS A 112 -28.60 -22.76 -28.14
CA LYS A 112 -27.80 -22.04 -29.15
C LYS A 112 -27.94 -22.65 -30.54
N PHE A 113 -27.97 -23.98 -30.63
CA PHE A 113 -28.10 -24.68 -31.91
C PHE A 113 -29.47 -24.42 -32.56
N VAL A 114 -30.55 -24.50 -31.78
CA VAL A 114 -31.91 -24.20 -32.25
C VAL A 114 -32.05 -22.74 -32.69
N SER A 115 -31.39 -21.79 -32.01
CA SER A 115 -31.38 -20.39 -32.42
C SER A 115 -30.58 -20.12 -33.70
N LEU A 116 -29.67 -21.02 -34.09
CA LEU A 116 -28.87 -20.89 -35.31
C LEU A 116 -29.54 -21.52 -36.54
N THR A 117 -30.47 -22.47 -36.35
CA THR A 117 -31.20 -23.16 -37.42
C THR A 117 -32.50 -22.46 -37.84
N LEU A 118 -32.84 -21.33 -37.21
CA LEU A 118 -34.08 -20.56 -37.46
C LEU A 118 -33.80 -19.18 -38.11
N PHE A 119 -32.65 -19.05 -38.76
CA PHE A 119 -32.28 -17.93 -39.62
C PHE A 119 -31.91 -18.43 -41.02
#